data_AF-A0A6M2E430-F1
#
_entry.id   AF-A0A6M2E430-F1
#
_cell.length_a   1.000
_cell.length_b   1.000
_cell.length_c   1.000
_cell.angle_alpha   90.00
_cell.angle_beta   90.00
_cell.angle_gamma   90.00
#
_symmetry.space_group_name_H-M   'P 1'
#
loop_
_entity.id
_entity.type
_entity.pdbx_description
1 polymer ?
#
loop_
_entity_poly.entity_id
_entity_poly.type
_entity_poly.pdbx_seq_one_letter_code
_entity_poly.pdbx_strand_id
1 'polypeptide(L)'
;MYQWHGSFYLGAAHGLAGIFYMLLQVQHVLSEAELSRLVRPSIDWLASLQYPSGNYPSSIGSSTDKLVHWCHGAPGTIHLLLLAHLVFKEPHYLQLAKKCAEVIWHRGILKKGYGICHGTAGNGYAFLRMYQVTRDCKYLHRAAKFCEWCFDYGQHRCRI
;
A
#
# COMPACT_ATOMS: atom_id res chain seq x y z
N MET A 1 -19.71 -3.28 -7.28
CA MET A 1 -18.29 -2.88 -7.25
C MET A 1 -18.21 -1.44 -6.74
N TYR A 2 -17.29 -1.09 -5.83
CA TYR A 2 -17.26 0.24 -5.19
C TYR A 2 -16.68 1.31 -6.12
N GLN A 3 -17.27 2.50 -6.13
CA GLN A 3 -16.93 3.59 -7.06
C GLN A 3 -16.91 4.93 -6.33
N TRP A 4 -16.02 5.83 -6.74
CA TRP A 4 -15.97 7.22 -6.27
C TRP A 4 -15.66 8.13 -7.47
N HIS A 5 -16.37 9.25 -7.61
CA HIS A 5 -16.21 10.21 -8.73
C HIS A 5 -16.15 9.53 -10.11
N GLY A 6 -17.07 8.60 -10.37
CA GLY A 6 -17.15 7.90 -11.66
C GLY A 6 -16.06 6.84 -11.90
N SER A 7 -15.12 6.63 -10.97
CA SER A 7 -13.99 5.71 -11.14
C SER A 7 -13.98 4.57 -10.11
N PHE A 8 -13.58 3.38 -10.55
CA PHE A 8 -13.36 2.21 -9.69
C PHE A 8 -11.95 2.23 -9.12
N TYR A 9 -11.73 2.99 -8.05
CA TYR A 9 -10.41 3.15 -7.44
C TYR A 9 -9.96 1.90 -6.69
N LEU A 10 -8.65 1.66 -6.72
CA LEU A 10 -8.03 0.48 -6.11
C LEU A 10 -7.16 0.84 -4.88
N GLY A 11 -6.66 2.07 -4.81
CA GLY A 11 -5.75 2.55 -3.75
C GLY A 11 -6.42 2.77 -2.39
N ALA A 12 -5.62 3.20 -1.41
CA ALA A 12 -6.05 3.27 -0.01
C ALA A 12 -6.99 4.45 0.30
N ALA A 13 -6.86 5.58 -0.40
CA ALA A 13 -7.62 6.79 -0.06
C ALA A 13 -9.11 6.70 -0.47
N HIS A 14 -9.38 6.17 -1.66
CA HIS A 14 -10.71 6.21 -2.27
C HIS A 14 -11.16 4.86 -2.84
N GLY A 15 -10.39 3.80 -2.59
CA GLY A 15 -10.53 2.54 -3.31
C GLY A 15 -10.59 1.32 -2.42
N LEU A 16 -10.59 0.18 -3.11
CA LEU A 16 -10.76 -1.14 -2.49
C LEU A 16 -9.72 -1.45 -1.42
N ALA A 17 -8.46 -1.01 -1.58
CA ALA A 17 -7.44 -1.26 -0.57
C ALA A 17 -7.82 -0.68 0.80
N GLY A 18 -8.38 0.53 0.83
CA GLY A 18 -8.84 1.18 2.06
C GLY A 18 -10.09 0.52 2.64
N ILE A 19 -11.06 0.23 1.78
CA ILE A 19 -12.33 -0.42 2.19
C ILE A 19 -12.05 -1.78 2.84
N PHE A 20 -11.29 -2.65 2.17
CA PHE A 20 -10.99 -3.98 2.71
C PHE A 20 -10.05 -3.93 3.90
N TYR A 21 -9.16 -2.93 3.99
CA TYR A 21 -8.37 -2.73 5.19
C TYR A 21 -9.28 -2.48 6.40
N MET A 22 -10.27 -1.60 6.27
CA MET A 22 -11.23 -1.33 7.35
C MET A 22 -12.07 -2.57 7.70
N LEU A 23 -12.57 -3.30 6.70
CA LEU A 23 -13.33 -4.54 6.96
C LEU A 23 -12.51 -5.59 7.71
N LEU A 24 -11.22 -5.74 7.38
CA LEU A 24 -10.35 -6.66 8.10
C LEU A 24 -10.02 -6.20 9.53
N GLN A 25 -9.98 -4.89 9.80
CA GLN A 25 -9.80 -4.37 11.17
C GLN A 25 -10.95 -4.78 12.09
N VAL A 26 -12.17 -4.85 11.56
CA VAL A 26 -13.38 -5.23 12.30
C VAL A 26 -13.86 -6.64 11.95
N GLN A 27 -12.99 -7.52 11.45
CA GLN A 27 -13.38 -8.85 10.95
C GLN A 27 -14.26 -9.69 11.90
N HIS A 28 -14.20 -9.45 13.20
CA HIS A 28 -15.01 -10.15 14.22
C HIS A 28 -16.51 -9.83 14.14
N VAL A 29 -16.90 -8.74 13.45
CA VAL A 29 -18.30 -8.40 13.19
C VAL A 29 -18.84 -9.06 11.92
N LEU A 30 -17.96 -9.66 11.11
CA LEU A 30 -18.32 -10.37 9.90
C LEU A 30 -18.59 -11.83 10.22
N SER A 31 -19.59 -12.42 9.57
CA SER A 31 -19.74 -13.86 9.57
C SER A 31 -18.57 -14.53 8.83
N GLU A 32 -18.31 -15.79 9.17
CA GLU A 32 -17.32 -16.60 8.46
C GLU A 32 -17.61 -16.68 6.95
N ALA A 33 -18.90 -16.74 6.58
CA ALA A 33 -19.33 -16.75 5.19
C ALA A 33 -19.00 -15.44 4.46
N GLU A 34 -19.23 -14.27 5.07
CA GLU A 34 -18.88 -12.98 4.47
C GLU A 34 -17.35 -12.84 4.33
N LEU A 35 -16.60 -13.23 5.36
CA LEU A 35 -15.15 -13.14 5.33
C LEU A 35 -14.54 -14.06 4.25
N SER A 36 -14.98 -15.31 4.20
CA SER A 36 -14.42 -16.34 3.29
C SER A 36 -14.94 -16.25 1.85
N ARG A 37 -16.20 -15.85 1.63
CA ARG A 37 -16.84 -15.87 0.30
C ARG A 37 -16.90 -14.50 -0.36
N LEU A 38 -16.85 -13.41 0.41
CA LEU A 38 -16.93 -12.04 -0.14
C LEU A 38 -15.63 -11.28 0.02
N VAL A 39 -15.12 -11.15 1.26
CA VAL A 39 -13.98 -10.28 1.55
C VAL A 39 -12.66 -10.86 1.03
N ARG A 40 -12.30 -12.09 1.41
CA ARG A 40 -11.04 -12.72 0.99
C ARG A 40 -10.92 -12.81 -0.54
N PRO A 41 -11.91 -13.34 -1.29
CA PRO A 41 -11.82 -13.41 -2.74
C PRO A 41 -11.70 -12.03 -3.42
N SER A 42 -12.31 -10.99 -2.83
CA SER A 42 -12.17 -9.62 -3.35
C SER A 42 -10.77 -9.03 -3.11
N ILE A 43 -10.15 -9.35 -1.97
CA ILE A 43 -8.75 -9.00 -1.69
C ILE A 43 -7.82 -9.77 -2.64
N ASP A 44 -8.08 -11.06 -2.87
CA ASP A 44 -7.30 -11.89 -3.81
C ASP A 44 -7.36 -11.32 -5.23
N TRP A 45 -8.55 -10.92 -5.67
CA TRP A 45 -8.71 -10.26 -6.95
C TRP A 45 -7.92 -8.95 -7.02
N LEU A 46 -8.04 -8.06 -6.02
CA LEU A 46 -7.24 -6.83 -5.96
C LEU A 46 -5.73 -7.13 -5.97
N ALA A 47 -5.30 -8.13 -5.19
CA ALA A 47 -3.91 -8.55 -5.07
C ALA A 47 -3.33 -9.04 -6.41
N SER A 48 -4.16 -9.70 -7.23
CA SER A 48 -3.80 -10.17 -8.58
C SER A 48 -3.53 -9.04 -9.59
N LEU A 49 -4.00 -7.81 -9.32
CA LEU A 49 -3.79 -6.64 -10.19
C LEU A 49 -2.41 -6.01 -10.05
N GLN A 50 -1.49 -6.62 -9.28
CA GLN A 50 -0.13 -6.11 -9.15
C GLN A 50 0.56 -6.08 -10.51
N TYR A 51 1.12 -4.93 -10.89
CA TYR A 51 1.93 -4.81 -12.10
C TYR A 51 3.19 -5.69 -12.02
N PRO A 52 3.82 -6.02 -13.17
CA PRO A 52 5.11 -6.72 -13.19
C PRO A 52 6.20 -6.04 -12.35
N SER A 53 6.13 -4.71 -12.18
CA SER A 53 7.05 -3.95 -11.32
C SER A 53 6.88 -4.21 -9.82
N GLY A 54 5.73 -4.76 -9.39
CA GLY A 54 5.32 -4.85 -7.99
C GLY A 54 4.38 -3.73 -7.53
N ASN A 55 4.12 -2.71 -8.36
CA ASN A 55 3.22 -1.60 -8.03
C ASN A 55 1.74 -1.97 -8.29
N TYR A 56 0.81 -1.07 -7.93
CA TYR A 56 -0.63 -1.27 -8.15
C TYR A 56 -1.25 -0.14 -8.99
N PRO A 57 -2.26 -0.45 -9.83
CA PRO A 57 -3.02 0.54 -10.57
C PRO A 57 -3.76 1.50 -9.63
N SER A 58 -3.99 2.73 -10.11
CA SER A 58 -4.84 3.71 -9.41
C SER A 58 -6.31 3.28 -9.36
N SER A 59 -6.78 2.72 -10.47
CA SER A 59 -8.17 2.39 -10.77
C SER A 59 -8.21 1.30 -11.84
N ILE A 60 -9.36 0.64 -11.99
CA ILE A 60 -9.59 -0.31 -13.08
C ILE A 60 -9.42 0.39 -14.43
N GLY A 61 -8.74 -0.27 -15.37
CA GLY A 61 -8.44 0.26 -16.69
C GLY A 61 -7.20 1.17 -16.76
N SER A 62 -6.62 1.55 -15.61
CA SER A 62 -5.35 2.28 -15.59
C SER A 62 -4.20 1.34 -15.99
N SER A 63 -3.54 1.65 -17.10
CA SER A 63 -2.33 0.94 -17.57
C SER A 63 -1.03 1.66 -17.17
N THR A 64 -1.13 2.83 -16.54
CA THR A 64 0.04 3.66 -16.24
C THR A 64 0.63 3.37 -14.87
N ASP A 65 1.73 2.62 -14.85
CA ASP A 65 2.50 2.33 -13.63
C ASP A 65 3.40 3.52 -13.23
N LYS A 66 2.79 4.59 -12.71
CA LYS A 66 3.50 5.83 -12.35
C LYS A 66 3.36 6.24 -10.89
N LEU A 67 2.19 6.01 -10.30
CA LEU A 67 1.87 6.52 -8.95
C LEU A 67 2.45 5.59 -7.88
N VAL A 68 3.35 6.13 -7.07
CA VAL A 68 3.92 5.46 -5.89
C VAL A 68 3.55 6.30 -4.67
N HIS A 69 2.24 6.35 -4.39
CA HIS A 69 1.65 7.18 -3.34
C HIS A 69 0.84 6.31 -2.36
N TRP A 70 0.60 6.82 -1.15
CA TRP A 70 -0.34 6.17 -0.24
C TRP A 70 -1.76 6.17 -0.82
N CYS A 71 -2.21 7.28 -1.42
CA CYS A 71 -3.55 7.33 -2.01
C CYS A 71 -3.73 6.37 -3.20
N HIS A 72 -2.69 6.17 -4.01
CA HIS A 72 -2.70 5.32 -5.20
C HIS A 72 -1.35 4.63 -5.41
N GLY A 73 -1.35 3.29 -5.37
CA GLY A 73 -0.19 2.45 -5.63
C GLY A 73 0.26 1.64 -4.42
N ALA A 74 1.46 1.05 -4.56
CA ALA A 74 2.08 0.17 -3.57
C ALA A 74 2.12 0.72 -2.13
N PRO A 75 2.45 2.02 -1.88
CA PRO A 75 2.51 2.53 -0.51
C PRO A 75 1.18 2.47 0.25
N GLY A 76 0.05 2.54 -0.45
CA GLY A 76 -1.27 2.35 0.16
C GLY A 76 -1.62 0.87 0.30
N THR A 77 -1.49 0.12 -0.78
CA THR A 77 -1.95 -1.29 -0.87
C THR A 77 -1.18 -2.22 0.09
N ILE A 78 0.10 -1.93 0.38
CA ILE A 78 0.93 -2.74 1.28
C ILE A 78 0.31 -2.93 2.67
N HIS A 79 -0.43 -1.93 3.17
CA HIS A 79 -1.08 -2.01 4.49
C HIS A 79 -2.19 -3.08 4.52
N LEU A 80 -2.97 -3.17 3.44
CA LEU A 80 -3.98 -4.23 3.28
C LEU A 80 -3.32 -5.60 3.17
N LEU A 81 -2.31 -5.75 2.30
CA LEU A 81 -1.63 -7.04 2.11
C LEU A 81 -1.04 -7.58 3.42
N LEU A 82 -0.42 -6.71 4.21
CA LEU A 82 0.14 -7.10 5.51
C LEU A 82 -0.95 -7.47 6.52
N LEU A 83 -2.08 -6.76 6.53
CA LEU A 83 -3.20 -7.12 7.40
C LEU A 83 -3.84 -8.44 6.96
N ALA A 84 -4.05 -8.65 5.66
CA ALA A 84 -4.54 -9.90 5.09
C ALA A 84 -3.62 -11.08 5.43
N HIS A 85 -2.30 -10.89 5.37
CA HIS A 85 -1.33 -11.88 5.83
C HIS A 85 -1.55 -12.26 7.32
N LEU A 86 -1.71 -11.26 8.18
CA LEU A 86 -1.91 -11.50 9.61
C LEU A 86 -3.25 -12.17 9.93
N VAL A 87 -4.30 -11.83 9.19
CA VAL A 87 -5.66 -12.34 9.36
C VAL A 87 -5.78 -13.75 8.81
N PHE A 88 -5.45 -13.95 7.54
CA PHE A 88 -5.66 -15.22 6.84
C PHE A 88 -4.50 -16.20 7.01
N LYS A 89 -3.36 -15.76 7.58
CA LYS A 89 -2.13 -16.56 7.74
C LYS A 89 -1.55 -17.10 6.44
N GLU A 90 -1.86 -16.43 5.33
CA GLU A 90 -1.43 -16.82 4.00
C GLU A 90 -0.09 -16.14 3.63
N PRO A 91 0.98 -16.91 3.31
CA PRO A 91 2.30 -16.33 3.02
C PRO A 91 2.34 -15.47 1.75
N HIS A 92 1.47 -15.73 0.78
CA HIS A 92 1.52 -15.06 -0.51
C HIS A 92 1.27 -13.54 -0.39
N TYR A 93 0.38 -13.08 0.50
CA TYR A 93 0.17 -11.65 0.73
C TYR A 93 1.43 -10.95 1.24
N LEU A 94 2.20 -11.60 2.11
CA LEU A 94 3.48 -11.06 2.57
C LEU A 94 4.48 -10.97 1.42
N GLN A 95 4.50 -11.94 0.49
CA GLN A 95 5.37 -11.86 -0.69
C GLN A 95 4.99 -10.70 -1.61
N LEU A 96 3.69 -10.44 -1.81
CA LEU A 96 3.22 -9.27 -2.54
C LEU A 96 3.58 -7.96 -1.83
N ALA A 97 3.45 -7.91 -0.50
CA ALA A 97 3.86 -6.76 0.31
C ALA A 97 5.36 -6.49 0.23
N LYS A 98 6.20 -7.55 0.18
CA LYS A 98 7.65 -7.42 -0.05
C LYS A 98 7.95 -6.80 -1.41
N LYS A 99 7.23 -7.20 -2.47
CA LYS A 99 7.34 -6.56 -3.80
C LYS A 99 6.95 -5.07 -3.75
N CYS A 100 5.86 -4.72 -3.05
CA CYS A 100 5.52 -3.32 -2.79
C CYS A 100 6.67 -2.58 -2.11
N ALA A 101 7.28 -3.16 -1.08
CA ALA A 101 8.39 -2.54 -0.37
C ALA A 101 9.62 -2.30 -1.26
N GLU A 102 9.92 -3.20 -2.22
CA GLU A 102 10.98 -2.97 -3.20
C GLU A 102 10.62 -1.83 -4.19
N VAL A 103 9.37 -1.74 -4.66
CA VAL A 103 8.91 -0.59 -5.46
C VAL A 103 9.10 0.72 -4.71
N ILE A 104 8.67 0.76 -3.45
CA ILE A 104 8.77 1.96 -2.61
C ILE A 104 10.23 2.32 -2.40
N TRP A 105 11.11 1.34 -2.20
CA TRP A 105 12.54 1.59 -2.01
C TRP A 105 13.19 2.23 -3.24
N HIS A 106 12.86 1.74 -4.43
CA HIS A 106 13.46 2.23 -5.67
C HIS A 106 12.81 3.49 -6.24
N ARG A 107 11.52 3.72 -5.96
CA ARG A 107 10.70 4.76 -6.63
C ARG A 107 9.95 5.69 -5.66
N GLY A 108 10.06 5.48 -4.35
CA GLY A 108 9.23 6.12 -3.32
C GLY A 108 9.77 7.43 -2.77
N ILE A 109 10.97 7.88 -3.17
CA ILE A 109 11.44 9.25 -2.93
C ILE A 109 10.85 10.14 -4.02
N LEU A 110 9.90 11.02 -3.64
CA LEU A 110 9.05 11.71 -4.61
C LEU A 110 9.47 13.16 -4.81
N LYS A 111 9.67 13.55 -6.08
CA LYS A 111 9.75 14.96 -6.48
C LYS A 111 8.47 15.76 -6.19
N LYS A 112 7.37 15.06 -5.91
CA LYS A 112 6.08 15.68 -5.52
C LYS A 112 6.13 16.29 -4.12
N GLY A 113 7.10 15.93 -3.28
CA GLY A 113 7.26 16.50 -1.94
C GLY A 113 7.33 15.44 -0.85
N TYR A 114 7.24 15.92 0.39
CA TYR A 114 7.52 15.12 1.60
C TYR A 114 6.25 14.70 2.35
N GLY A 115 5.06 15.11 1.91
CA GLY A 115 3.81 14.88 2.65
C GLY A 115 3.40 13.41 2.82
N ILE A 116 2.26 13.20 3.49
CA ILE A 116 1.75 11.86 3.83
C ILE A 116 0.97 11.21 2.67
N CYS A 117 0.05 11.95 2.04
CA CYS A 117 -0.85 11.34 1.04
C CYS A 117 -0.11 10.84 -0.21
N HIS A 118 0.89 11.60 -0.65
CA HIS A 118 1.66 11.34 -1.87
C HIS A 118 3.04 12.03 -1.82
N GLY A 119 3.77 11.78 -0.73
CA GLY A 119 5.12 12.28 -0.52
C GLY A 119 6.03 11.22 0.11
N THR A 120 7.33 11.54 0.21
CA THR A 120 8.34 10.63 0.75
C THR A 120 8.02 10.18 2.17
N ALA A 121 7.56 11.06 3.07
CA ALA A 121 7.27 10.64 4.45
C ALA A 121 6.15 9.60 4.52
N GLY A 122 5.06 9.80 3.77
CA GLY A 122 3.98 8.83 3.68
C GLY A 122 4.45 7.47 3.18
N ASN A 123 5.33 7.46 2.18
CA ASN A 123 5.93 6.24 1.68
C ASN A 123 6.82 5.55 2.73
N GLY A 124 7.47 6.30 3.62
CA GLY A 124 8.26 5.76 4.74
C GLY A 124 7.44 4.91 5.72
N TYR A 125 6.16 5.24 5.94
CA TYR A 125 5.26 4.46 6.82
C TYR A 125 5.04 3.03 6.34
N ALA A 126 5.16 2.76 5.03
CA ALA A 126 5.09 1.41 4.51
C ALA A 126 6.21 0.52 5.07
N PHE A 127 7.43 1.07 5.22
CA PHE A 127 8.56 0.35 5.80
C PHE A 127 8.42 0.14 7.30
N LEU A 128 7.91 1.14 8.03
CA LEU A 128 7.58 0.96 9.44
C LEU A 128 6.56 -0.17 9.62
N ARG A 129 5.54 -0.23 8.75
CA ARG A 129 4.54 -1.30 8.82
C ARG A 129 5.14 -2.66 8.46
N MET A 130 6.01 -2.75 7.46
CA MET A 130 6.76 -3.99 7.17
C MET A 130 7.56 -4.44 8.39
N TYR A 131 8.33 -3.55 9.02
CA TYR A 131 9.11 -3.87 10.21
C TYR A 131 8.25 -4.35 11.38
N GLN A 132 7.11 -3.72 11.64
CA GLN A 132 6.20 -4.14 12.71
C GLN A 132 5.69 -5.57 12.52
N VAL A 133 5.48 -5.99 11.27
CA VAL A 133 4.97 -7.33 10.94
C VAL A 133 6.07 -8.37 10.87
N THR A 134 7.22 -8.05 10.24
CA THR A 134 8.27 -9.04 9.97
C THR A 134 9.40 -9.04 10.99
N ARG A 135 9.56 -7.96 11.75
CA ARG A 135 10.72 -7.68 12.63
C ARG A 135 12.07 -7.67 11.91
N ASP A 136 12.07 -7.63 10.58
CA ASP A 136 13.29 -7.52 9.78
C ASP A 136 13.82 -6.08 9.80
N CYS A 137 14.96 -5.89 10.45
CA CYS A 137 15.64 -4.60 10.61
C CYS A 137 15.98 -3.91 9.28
N LYS A 138 16.01 -4.64 8.15
CA LYS A 138 16.11 -4.04 6.80
C LYS A 138 15.04 -2.97 6.59
N TYR A 139 13.79 -3.24 6.99
CA TYR A 139 12.70 -2.28 6.79
C TYR A 139 12.78 -1.10 7.75
N LEU A 140 13.23 -1.31 8.99
CA LEU A 140 13.48 -0.21 9.91
C LEU A 140 14.57 0.74 9.37
N HIS A 141 15.65 0.16 8.83
CA HIS A 141 16.70 0.94 8.16
C HIS A 141 16.16 1.75 6.97
N ARG A 142 15.33 1.13 6.12
CA ARG A 142 14.70 1.85 4.98
C ARG A 142 13.79 2.99 5.43
N ALA A 143 13.03 2.80 6.50
CA ALA A 143 12.22 3.87 7.10
C ALA A 143 13.10 5.02 7.58
N ALA A 144 14.22 4.72 8.26
CA ALA A 144 15.18 5.73 8.70
C ALA A 144 15.79 6.50 7.52
N LYS A 145 16.12 5.83 6.41
CA LYS A 145 16.63 6.49 5.19
C LYS A 145 15.61 7.43 4.54
N PHE A 146 14.33 7.08 4.60
CA PHE A 146 13.25 7.97 4.15
C PHE A 146 13.07 9.17 5.10
N CYS A 147 13.27 8.97 6.40
CA CYS A 147 13.30 10.05 7.40
C CYS A 147 14.48 11.00 7.19
N GLU A 148 15.67 10.46 6.93
CA GLU A 148 16.89 11.23 6.63
C GLU A 148 16.69 12.14 5.42
N TRP A 149 16.08 11.65 4.33
CA TRP A 149 15.67 12.49 3.20
C TRP A 149 14.72 13.63 3.61
N CYS A 150 13.86 13.40 4.59
CA CYS A 150 12.95 14.44 5.08
C CYS A 150 13.64 15.48 5.97
N PHE A 151 14.84 15.23 6.50
CA PHE A 151 15.59 16.23 7.28
C PHE A 151 16.12 17.37 6.40
N ASP A 152 16.47 17.09 5.15
CA ASP A 152 16.85 18.12 4.17
C ASP A 152 15.61 18.71 3.48
N TYR A 153 14.54 18.96 4.26
CA TYR A 153 13.29 19.51 3.75
C TYR A 153 13.53 20.82 2.99
N GLY A 154 12.91 20.96 1.81
CA GLY A 154 13.07 22.13 0.94
C GLY A 154 14.36 22.16 0.11
N GLN A 155 15.34 21.30 0.39
CA GLN A 155 16.64 21.34 -0.32
C GLN A 155 16.67 20.51 -1.61
N HIS A 156 15.75 19.57 -1.77
CA HIS A 156 15.71 18.65 -2.92
C HIS A 156 14.97 19.16 -4.16
N ARG A 157 14.57 20.45 -4.20
CA ARG A 157 13.79 21.04 -5.31
C ARG A 157 12.51 20.26 -5.65
N CYS A 158 11.86 19.71 -4.62
CA CYS A 158 10.53 19.12 -4.76
C CYS A 158 9.50 20.21 -5.09
N ARG A 159 8.36 19.80 -5.66
CA ARG A 159 7.19 20.68 -5.84
C ARG A 159 6.62 20.94 -4.45
N ILE A 160 6.91 22.11 -3.87
CA ILE A 160 6.33 22.56 -2.60
C ILE A 160 4.97 23.20 -2.89
#